data_AF-A0A8H4WBG2-F1
#
_entry.id   AF-A0A8H4WBG2-F1
#
_cell.length_a   1.000
_cell.length_b   1.000
_cell.length_c   1.000
_cell.angle_alpha   90.00
_cell.angle_beta   90.00
_cell.angle_gamma   90.00
#
_symmetry.space_group_name_H-M   'P 1'
#
loop_
_entity.id
_entity.type
_entity.pdbx_description
1 polymer ?
#
loop_
_entity_poly.entity_id
_entity_poly.type
_entity_poly.pdbx_seq_one_letter_code
_entity_poly.pdbx_strand_id
1 'polypeptide(L)'
;MTSLLRWARTAIKRGPSPVLQFPTSGFKVIKPSQILEEERFEEFKKGNYFPVNIGDILSSKYQVVGKLGFGTTSTVWLARELDEKYADSIRARQYVTLKVYTRGGMGQGEVRTYKALSQGDRSHPGYVHVRTALDTFTISHQGSRYHCLVQKPMRGAFDI
;
A
#
# COMPACT_ATOMS: atom_id res chain seq x y z
N MET A 1 -18.24 5.12 -49.86
CA MET A 1 -19.12 4.25 -49.05
C MET A 1 -18.24 3.40 -48.14
N THR A 2 -18.46 3.56 -46.84
CA THR A 2 -18.00 2.78 -45.66
C THR A 2 -17.14 1.52 -45.91
N SER A 3 -15.88 1.50 -45.46
CA SER A 3 -15.46 1.02 -44.12
C SER A 3 -15.85 -0.44 -43.82
N LEU A 4 -14.97 -1.38 -44.19
CA LEU A 4 -14.94 -2.72 -43.62
C LEU A 4 -13.48 -3.10 -43.40
N LEU A 5 -12.98 -2.89 -42.18
CA LEU A 5 -11.85 -3.60 -41.55
C LEU A 5 -11.65 -2.99 -40.16
N ARG A 6 -12.66 -3.16 -39.29
CA ARG A 6 -12.57 -2.73 -37.88
C ARG A 6 -12.34 -3.97 -36.99
N TRP A 7 -11.07 -4.31 -36.84
CA TRP A 7 -10.45 -4.92 -35.67
C TRP A 7 -11.21 -6.07 -34.99
N ALA A 8 -10.84 -7.31 -35.31
CA ALA A 8 -10.85 -8.38 -34.33
C ALA A 8 -9.72 -8.11 -33.31
N ARG A 9 -9.96 -7.22 -32.33
CA ARG A 9 -9.18 -7.22 -31.08
C ARG A 9 -9.71 -8.36 -30.24
N THR A 10 -9.21 -9.56 -30.48
CA THR A 10 -9.38 -10.65 -29.52
C THR A 10 -8.77 -10.16 -28.21
N ALA A 11 -9.62 -9.84 -27.23
CA ALA A 11 -9.18 -9.48 -25.90
C ALA A 11 -8.48 -10.70 -25.30
N ILE A 12 -7.14 -10.67 -25.30
CA ILE A 12 -6.34 -11.62 -24.53
C ILE A 12 -6.65 -11.30 -23.07
N LYS A 13 -7.58 -12.05 -22.47
CA LYS A 13 -7.81 -12.01 -21.02
C LYS A 13 -6.49 -12.34 -20.33
N ARG A 14 -5.89 -11.38 -19.65
CA ARG A 14 -4.71 -11.64 -18.82
C ARG A 14 -5.21 -12.06 -17.45
N GLY A 15 -4.73 -13.21 -16.97
CA GLY A 15 -5.05 -13.70 -15.63
C GLY A 15 -4.51 -12.78 -14.52
N PRO A 16 -4.84 -13.07 -13.24
CA PRO A 16 -4.29 -12.38 -12.08
C PRO A 16 -2.81 -12.06 -12.21
N SER A 17 -2.42 -10.92 -11.68
CA SER A 17 -1.02 -10.58 -11.47
C SER A 17 -0.38 -11.66 -10.57
N PRO A 18 0.59 -12.46 -11.03
CA PRO A 18 1.18 -13.50 -10.20
C PRO A 18 1.89 -12.85 -9.02
N VAL A 19 1.83 -13.50 -7.86
CA VAL A 19 2.60 -13.12 -6.67
C VAL A 19 4.09 -13.08 -7.05
N LEU A 20 4.75 -11.96 -6.76
CA LEU A 20 6.18 -11.81 -7.00
C LEU A 20 6.95 -12.79 -6.11
N GLN A 21 7.89 -13.51 -6.70
CA GLN A 21 8.87 -14.31 -5.97
C GLN A 21 10.09 -13.44 -5.71
N PHE A 22 10.42 -13.23 -4.44
CA PHE A 22 11.60 -12.46 -4.05
C PHE A 22 12.79 -13.41 -3.85
N PRO A 23 14.01 -13.00 -4.24
CA PRO A 23 15.21 -13.76 -3.90
C PRO A 23 15.30 -13.95 -2.38
N THR A 24 15.65 -15.15 -1.94
CA THR A 24 15.88 -15.48 -0.52
C THR A 24 17.36 -15.46 -0.14
N SER A 25 18.25 -15.30 -1.13
CA SER A 25 19.70 -15.24 -0.99
C SER A 25 20.30 -14.25 -1.99
N GLY A 26 21.61 -14.00 -1.91
CA GLY A 26 22.32 -13.07 -2.80
C GLY A 26 22.34 -11.61 -2.32
N PHE A 27 21.90 -11.36 -1.09
CA PHE A 27 21.97 -10.06 -0.43
C PHE A 27 22.61 -10.19 0.95
N LYS A 28 23.18 -9.09 1.44
CA LYS A 28 23.76 -9.04 2.78
C LYS A 28 22.63 -9.06 3.82
N VAL A 29 22.61 -10.10 4.64
CA VAL A 29 21.68 -10.19 5.78
C VAL A 29 22.23 -9.33 6.93
N ILE A 30 21.38 -8.44 7.44
CA ILE A 30 21.69 -7.61 8.59
C ILE A 30 21.50 -8.44 9.86
N LYS A 31 22.44 -8.34 10.81
CA LYS A 31 22.36 -9.10 12.07
C LYS A 31 21.18 -8.57 12.91
N PRO A 32 20.43 -9.43 13.61
CA PRO A 32 19.33 -8.99 14.49
C PRO A 32 19.77 -8.01 15.61
N SER A 33 21.05 -8.01 15.96
CA SER A 33 21.61 -7.08 16.96
C SER A 33 21.84 -5.67 16.42
N GLN A 34 21.75 -5.45 15.10
CA GLN A 34 21.99 -4.16 14.49
C GLN A 34 20.69 -3.34 14.48
N ILE A 35 20.66 -2.26 15.26
CA ILE A 35 19.51 -1.36 15.35
C ILE A 35 19.33 -0.60 14.03
N LEU A 36 18.17 -0.77 13.38
CA LEU A 36 17.82 -0.09 12.14
C LEU A 36 16.84 1.05 12.38
N GLU A 37 17.04 2.18 11.71
CA GLU A 37 15.99 3.19 11.44
C GLU A 37 14.98 3.43 12.58
N GLU A 38 13.80 2.79 12.51
CA GLU A 38 12.67 2.91 13.44
C GLU A 38 12.92 2.30 14.82
N GLU A 39 13.81 1.31 14.93
CA GLU A 39 14.20 0.66 16.18
C GLU A 39 14.90 1.60 17.17
N ARG A 40 15.28 2.79 16.69
CA ARG A 40 15.76 3.89 17.54
C ARG A 40 14.63 4.54 18.35
N PHE A 41 13.38 4.45 17.89
CA PHE A 41 12.24 5.00 18.61
C PHE A 41 11.80 4.10 19.76
N GLU A 42 11.50 4.69 20.91
CA GLU A 42 11.02 3.96 22.09
C GLU A 42 9.69 3.26 21.83
N GLU A 43 8.84 3.85 20.98
CA GLU A 43 7.58 3.26 20.54
C GLU A 43 7.80 1.95 19.78
N PHE A 44 8.91 1.84 19.03
CA PHE A 44 9.25 0.61 18.33
C PHE A 44 9.67 -0.48 19.32
N LYS A 45 10.52 -0.12 20.29
CA LYS A 45 10.97 -1.03 21.36
C LYS A 45 9.82 -1.55 22.22
N LYS A 46 8.74 -0.78 22.36
CA LYS A 46 7.50 -1.18 23.04
C LYS A 46 6.66 -2.21 22.26
N GLY A 47 7.05 -2.56 21.03
CA GLY A 47 6.32 -3.52 20.19
C GLY A 47 5.01 -2.96 19.63
N ASN A 48 4.89 -1.64 19.48
CA ASN A 48 3.66 -1.01 19.00
C ASN A 48 3.52 -1.02 17.47
N TYR A 49 4.58 -1.35 16.74
CA TYR A 49 4.58 -1.40 15.27
C TYR A 49 4.14 -2.79 14.81
N PHE A 50 3.40 -2.84 13.71
CA PHE A 50 3.12 -4.09 13.03
C PHE A 50 4.37 -4.56 12.25
N PRO A 51 4.85 -5.80 12.43
CA PRO A 51 6.07 -6.29 11.79
C PRO A 51 5.82 -6.68 10.33
N VAL A 52 5.84 -5.70 9.43
CA VAL A 52 5.68 -5.92 7.99
C VAL A 52 6.98 -6.47 7.38
N ASN A 53 6.88 -7.52 6.57
CA ASN A 53 7.98 -8.08 5.79
C ASN A 53 7.77 -7.88 4.28
N ILE A 54 8.88 -7.82 3.53
CA ILE A 54 8.82 -7.89 2.06
C ILE A 54 8.24 -9.24 1.66
N GLY A 55 7.27 -9.22 0.75
CA GLY A 55 6.55 -10.41 0.31
C GLY A 55 5.22 -10.65 1.03
N ASP A 56 4.98 -10.02 2.19
CA ASP A 56 3.71 -10.14 2.90
C ASP A 56 2.53 -9.73 2.00
N ILE A 57 1.45 -10.50 2.07
CA ILE A 57 0.19 -10.17 1.38
C ILE A 57 -0.81 -9.64 2.41
N LEU A 58 -1.02 -8.33 2.41
CA LEU A 58 -1.94 -7.65 3.31
C LEU A 58 -3.32 -7.51 2.68
N SER A 59 -4.37 -7.71 3.48
CA SER A 59 -5.77 -7.68 3.04
C SER A 59 -6.06 -8.58 1.82
N SER A 60 -5.30 -9.68 1.67
CA SER A 60 -5.38 -10.61 0.53
C SER A 60 -5.19 -9.96 -0.86
N LYS A 61 -4.66 -8.73 -0.90
CA LYS A 61 -4.69 -7.89 -2.11
C LYS A 61 -3.39 -7.13 -2.36
N TYR A 62 -2.65 -6.78 -1.32
CA TYR A 62 -1.47 -5.93 -1.45
C TYR A 62 -0.21 -6.70 -1.06
N GLN A 63 0.60 -7.06 -2.05
CA GLN A 63 1.89 -7.68 -1.81
C GLN A 63 2.94 -6.61 -1.52
N VAL A 64 3.57 -6.66 -0.35
CA VAL A 64 4.61 -5.72 0.05
C VAL A 64 5.87 -5.95 -0.78
N VAL A 65 6.43 -4.87 -1.32
CA VAL A 65 7.59 -4.88 -2.23
C VAL A 65 8.81 -4.22 -1.60
N GLY A 66 8.62 -3.20 -0.77
CA GLY A 66 9.72 -2.53 -0.10
C GLY A 66 9.25 -1.44 0.85
N LYS A 67 10.11 -1.05 1.78
CA LYS A 67 9.85 0.05 2.70
C LYS A 67 10.10 1.38 2.01
N LEU A 68 9.24 2.37 2.25
CA LEU A 68 9.35 3.72 1.73
C LEU A 68 9.70 4.75 2.81
N GLY A 69 9.33 4.48 4.06
CA GLY A 69 9.60 5.37 5.17
C GLY A 69 8.99 4.90 6.48
N PHE A 70 9.26 5.64 7.54
CA PHE A 70 8.78 5.39 8.89
C PHE A 70 8.69 6.70 9.67
N GLY A 71 7.85 6.72 10.69
CA GLY A 71 7.72 7.81 11.65
C GLY A 71 7.12 7.28 12.95
N THR A 72 7.01 8.13 13.96
CA THR A 72 6.59 7.75 15.33
C THR A 72 5.25 7.01 15.41
N THR A 73 4.36 7.23 14.44
CA THR A 73 2.99 6.69 14.43
C THR A 73 2.75 5.62 13.37
N SER A 74 3.67 5.40 12.43
CA SER A 74 3.42 4.48 11.30
C SER A 74 4.68 4.11 10.51
N THR A 75 4.57 3.04 9.73
CA THR A 75 5.51 2.73 8.64
C THR A 75 4.81 2.83 7.30
N VAL A 76 5.56 3.17 6.25
CA VAL A 76 5.03 3.33 4.90
C VAL A 76 5.75 2.36 3.97
N TRP A 77 4.97 1.58 3.22
CA TRP A 77 5.45 0.51 2.37
C TRP A 77 4.95 0.67 0.95
N LEU A 78 5.80 0.36 -0.02
CA LEU A 78 5.41 0.14 -1.40
C LEU A 78 4.80 -1.25 -1.49
N ALA A 79 3.62 -1.36 -2.06
CA ALA A 79 2.99 -2.64 -2.33
C ALA A 79 2.47 -2.71 -3.76
N ARG A 80 2.40 -3.93 -4.29
CA ARG A 80 1.77 -4.23 -5.56
C ARG A 80 0.37 -4.75 -5.31
N GLU A 81 -0.61 -4.16 -5.99
CA GLU A 81 -1.98 -4.64 -5.97
C GLU A 81 -2.13 -5.91 -6.82
N LEU A 82 -2.79 -6.93 -6.26
CA LEU A 82 -2.99 -8.26 -6.85
C LEU A 82 -4.40 -8.46 -7.42
N ASP A 83 -5.24 -7.42 -7.47
CA ASP A 83 -6.66 -7.54 -7.84
C ASP A 83 -6.86 -8.08 -9.27
N GLU A 84 -7.60 -9.18 -9.37
CA GLU A 84 -7.99 -9.86 -10.61
C GLU A 84 -8.88 -9.00 -11.51
N LYS A 85 -9.71 -8.12 -10.93
CA LYS A 85 -10.75 -7.40 -11.68
C LYS A 85 -10.22 -6.36 -12.66
N TYR A 86 -8.96 -5.95 -12.52
CA TYR A 86 -8.35 -4.92 -13.37
C TYR A 86 -7.19 -5.44 -14.24
N ALA A 87 -6.97 -6.76 -14.27
CA ALA A 87 -5.87 -7.44 -14.96
C ALA A 87 -5.73 -7.09 -16.46
N ASP A 88 -6.84 -6.71 -17.11
CA ASP A 88 -6.91 -6.39 -18.54
C ASP A 88 -6.54 -4.93 -18.89
N SER A 89 -6.31 -4.06 -17.91
CA SER A 89 -5.87 -2.69 -18.19
C SER A 89 -4.34 -2.62 -18.26
N ILE A 90 -3.79 -1.80 -19.17
CA ILE A 90 -2.36 -1.40 -19.12
C ILE A 90 -2.00 -0.77 -17.74
N ARG A 91 -3.02 -0.42 -16.95
CA ARG A 91 -2.96 0.09 -15.58
C ARG A 91 -2.99 -1.00 -14.48
N ALA A 92 -3.08 -2.30 -14.81
CA ALA A 92 -3.12 -3.45 -13.87
C ALA A 92 -1.84 -3.68 -13.05
N ARG A 93 -0.92 -2.72 -13.07
CA ARG A 93 0.37 -2.74 -12.38
C ARG A 93 0.43 -1.56 -11.40
N GLN A 94 -0.64 -1.36 -10.64
CA GLN A 94 -0.68 -0.30 -9.65
C GLN A 94 0.14 -0.72 -8.44
N TYR A 95 1.30 -0.09 -8.35
CA TYR A 95 1.95 0.08 -7.07
C TYR A 95 1.13 1.07 -6.25
N VAL A 96 0.99 0.79 -4.96
CA VAL A 96 0.32 1.62 -3.97
C VAL A 96 1.25 1.84 -2.79
N THR A 97 0.94 2.84 -1.98
CA THR A 97 1.59 3.04 -0.68
C THR A 97 0.66 2.56 0.42
N LEU A 98 1.15 1.67 1.28
CA LEU A 98 0.48 1.23 2.49
C LEU A 98 1.08 1.95 3.69
N LYS A 99 0.31 2.83 4.33
CA LYS A 99 0.67 3.42 5.63
C LYS A 99 0.05 2.57 6.73
N VAL A 100 0.88 1.85 7.46
CA VAL A 100 0.47 0.95 8.56
C VAL A 100 0.74 1.66 9.88
N TYR A 101 -0.33 1.97 10.61
CA TYR A 101 -0.24 2.70 11.87
C TYR A 101 0.14 1.78 13.03
N THR A 102 0.79 2.34 14.03
CA THR A 102 1.04 1.67 15.31
C THR A 102 -0.27 1.32 16.02
N ARG A 103 -0.21 0.33 16.93
CA ARG A 103 -1.28 0.00 17.86
C ARG A 103 -1.61 1.22 18.74
N GLY A 104 -2.87 1.32 19.18
CA GLY A 104 -3.30 2.35 20.14
C GLY A 104 -4.18 3.45 19.56
N GLY A 105 -4.56 3.34 18.28
CA GLY A 105 -5.62 4.17 17.69
C GLY A 105 -5.17 5.51 17.12
N MET A 106 -3.87 5.85 17.16
CA MET A 106 -3.32 7.10 16.61
C MET A 106 -3.72 7.34 15.13
N GLY A 107 -3.82 6.27 14.33
CA GLY A 107 -4.22 6.36 12.92
C GLY A 107 -5.72 6.55 12.66
N GLN A 108 -6.60 6.40 13.65
CA GLN A 108 -8.05 6.41 13.41
C GLN A 108 -8.56 7.76 12.91
N GLY A 109 -8.05 8.87 13.46
CA GLY A 109 -8.43 10.21 13.02
C GLY A 109 -8.07 10.44 11.56
N GLU A 110 -6.82 10.18 11.20
CA GLU A 110 -6.32 10.32 9.82
C GLU A 110 -7.09 9.43 8.83
N VAL A 111 -7.32 8.16 9.17
CA VAL A 111 -8.12 7.23 8.34
C VAL A 111 -9.54 7.73 8.12
N ARG A 112 -10.20 8.25 9.16
CA ARG A 112 -11.55 8.83 9.04
C ARG A 112 -11.56 10.06 8.13
N THR A 113 -10.58 10.94 8.27
CA THR A 113 -10.42 12.12 7.41
C THR A 113 -10.27 11.72 5.94
N TYR A 114 -9.37 10.80 5.62
CA TYR A 114 -9.20 10.35 4.24
C TYR A 114 -10.41 9.62 3.66
N LYS A 115 -11.16 8.90 4.49
CA LYS A 115 -12.43 8.28 4.09
C LYS A 115 -13.51 9.33 3.79
N ALA A 116 -13.58 10.42 4.55
CA ALA A 116 -14.48 11.51 4.26
C ALA A 116 -14.09 12.23 2.95
N LEU A 117 -12.79 12.49 2.75
CA LEU A 117 -12.28 13.11 1.53
C LEU A 117 -12.57 12.26 0.27
N SER A 118 -12.47 10.93 0.36
CA SER A 118 -12.77 10.06 -0.78
C SER A 118 -14.24 10.05 -1.18
N GLN A 119 -15.15 10.38 -0.24
CA GLN A 119 -16.60 10.49 -0.43
C GLN A 119 -17.06 11.90 -0.82
N GLY A 120 -16.16 12.88 -0.87
CA GLY A 120 -16.47 14.24 -1.28
C GLY A 120 -16.93 14.36 -2.73
N ASP A 121 -17.49 15.53 -3.09
CA ASP A 121 -17.95 15.82 -4.44
C ASP A 121 -16.80 15.78 -5.45
N ARG A 122 -16.87 14.82 -6.37
CA ARG A 122 -15.87 14.62 -7.43
C ARG A 122 -15.93 15.67 -8.55
N SER A 123 -17.04 16.40 -8.66
CA SER A 123 -17.20 17.48 -9.63
C SER A 123 -16.53 18.78 -9.17
N HIS A 124 -16.25 18.90 -7.86
CA HIS A 124 -15.59 20.06 -7.29
C HIS A 124 -14.16 20.22 -7.90
N PRO A 125 -13.79 21.40 -8.43
CA PRO A 125 -12.48 21.63 -9.05
C PRO A 125 -11.29 21.31 -8.15
N GLY A 126 -11.46 21.47 -6.83
CA GLY A 126 -10.45 21.12 -5.83
C GLY A 126 -10.25 19.62 -5.60
N TYR A 127 -11.20 18.74 -5.95
CA TYR A 127 -11.14 17.31 -5.61
C TYR A 127 -9.87 16.64 -6.17
N VAL A 128 -9.50 16.97 -7.41
CA VAL A 128 -8.31 16.40 -8.06
C VAL A 128 -6.99 16.85 -7.43
N HIS A 129 -7.02 17.92 -6.64
CA HIS A 129 -5.86 18.50 -5.95
C HIS A 129 -5.71 17.98 -4.50
N VAL A 130 -6.69 17.25 -3.99
CA VAL A 130 -6.67 16.69 -2.63
C VAL A 130 -6.37 15.19 -2.70
N ARG A 131 -5.44 14.74 -1.86
CA ARG A 131 -5.12 13.31 -1.75
C ARG A 131 -6.27 12.57 -1.05
N THR A 132 -6.73 11.48 -1.64
CA THR A 132 -7.79 10.63 -1.09
C THR A 132 -7.29 9.22 -0.78
N ALA A 133 -8.01 8.48 0.07
CA ALA A 133 -7.78 7.05 0.23
C ALA A 133 -8.24 6.28 -1.01
N LEU A 134 -7.40 5.36 -1.49
CA LEU A 134 -7.81 4.33 -2.44
C LEU A 134 -8.56 3.20 -1.72
N ASP A 135 -8.09 2.86 -0.52
CA ASP A 135 -8.63 1.81 0.33
C ASP A 135 -8.21 2.04 1.78
N THR A 136 -8.94 1.45 2.72
CA THR A 136 -8.65 1.46 4.15
C THR A 136 -9.04 0.12 4.76
N PHE A 137 -8.14 -0.50 5.49
CA PHE A 137 -8.42 -1.79 6.14
C PHE A 137 -7.79 -1.87 7.54
N THR A 138 -8.07 -2.95 8.26
CA THR A 138 -7.47 -3.23 9.57
C THR A 138 -6.82 -4.61 9.55
N ILE A 139 -5.60 -4.68 10.06
CA ILE A 139 -4.85 -5.91 10.23
C ILE A 139 -4.99 -6.36 11.69
N SER A 140 -5.32 -7.63 11.90
CA SER A 140 -5.37 -8.25 13.23
C SER A 140 -4.11 -9.09 13.45
N HIS A 141 -3.37 -8.83 14.52
CA HIS A 141 -2.16 -9.57 14.86
C HIS A 141 -1.97 -9.62 16.38
N GLN A 142 -1.81 -10.83 16.93
CA GLN A 142 -1.60 -11.07 18.37
C GLN A 142 -2.59 -10.30 19.26
N GLY A 143 -3.88 -10.37 18.95
CA GLY A 143 -4.95 -9.69 19.70
C GLY A 143 -4.98 -8.16 19.53
N SER A 144 -4.07 -7.58 18.75
CA SER A 144 -4.01 -6.16 18.45
C SER A 144 -4.55 -5.86 17.06
N ARG A 145 -5.05 -4.63 16.86
CA ARG A 145 -5.56 -4.13 15.58
C ARG A 145 -4.73 -2.96 15.08
N TYR A 146 -4.34 -3.02 13.81
CA TYR A 146 -3.52 -2.02 13.13
C TYR A 146 -4.28 -1.47 11.95
N HIS A 147 -4.50 -0.16 11.92
CA HIS A 147 -5.15 0.48 10.78
C HIS A 147 -4.16 0.58 9.62
N CYS A 148 -4.66 0.44 8.40
CA CYS A 148 -3.89 0.65 7.19
C CYS A 148 -4.64 1.60 6.25
N LEU A 149 -3.91 2.58 5.72
CA LEU A 149 -4.37 3.52 4.70
C LEU A 149 -3.64 3.26 3.39
N VAL A 150 -4.39 3.09 2.31
CA VAL A 150 -3.86 2.84 0.96
C VAL A 150 -3.99 4.09 0.11
N GLN A 151 -2.91 4.51 -0.53
CA GLN A 151 -2.87 5.71 -1.37
C GLN A 151 -2.06 5.48 -2.64
N LYS A 152 -2.24 6.38 -3.63
CA LYS A 152 -1.35 6.44 -4.79
C LYS A 152 0.07 6.77 -4.34
N PRO A 153 1.11 6.15 -4.94
CA PRO A 153 2.49 6.56 -4.75
C PRO A 153 2.69 8.01 -5.23
N MET A 154 3.47 8.77 -4.48
CA MET A 154 3.83 10.14 -4.81
C MET A 154 5.35 10.27 -4.76
N ARG A 155 5.89 11.18 -5.58
CA ARG A 155 7.32 11.50 -5.60
C ARG A 155 7.54 12.73 -4.72
N GLY A 156 8.34 12.60 -3.67
CA GLY A 156 8.58 13.63 -2.65
C GLY A 156 8.80 13.00 -1.28
N ALA A 157 9.46 13.71 -0.36
CA ALA A 157 9.65 13.24 1.00
C ALA A 157 8.26 12.95 1.62
N PHE A 158 8.11 11.76 2.21
CA PHE A 158 7.06 11.54 3.18
C PHE A 158 7.45 12.38 4.38
N ASP A 159 7.16 13.68 4.36
CA ASP A 159 7.47 14.53 5.50
C ASP A 159 6.64 14.04 6.68
N ILE A 160 7.40 13.68 7.72
CA ILE A 160 7.03 12.98 8.95
C ILE A 160 6.51 13.99 9.97
#